data_AF-A0A2V9J6C4-F1
#
_entry.id   AF-A0A2V9J6C4-F1
#
_cell.length_a   1.000
_cell.length_b   1.000
_cell.length_c   1.000
_cell.angle_alpha   90.00
_cell.angle_beta   90.00
_cell.angle_gamma   90.00
#
_symmetry.space_group_name_H-M   'P 1'
#
loop_
_entity.id
_entity.type
_entity.pdbx_description
1 polymer ?
#
loop_
_entity_poly.entity_id
_entity_poly.type
_entity_poly.pdbx_seq_one_letter_code
_entity_poly.pdbx_strand_id
1 'polypeptide(L)'
;MTANWAADNNYTSATASQSTAAAKAGSATAIASNTPNPSTLQQAVTVTFSVTGSASPTGTVTVNASTGGSCNGSLSAGAGSCSLTFSAAGSRTLTASYSGDANFTGSTSAAVTQSVNAPTASLSSSNLNFPKQKVGTTSSQKKVTLSNTGAGTLNIASIAITGASSGDFAQTNNCGPSLQAGASCTLSVTFTPKATGARTAALSITDNASGSPQQVSLKGSGS
;
A
#
# COMPACT_ATOMS: atom_id res chain seq x y z
N MET A 1 49.37 -6.58 22.42
CA MET A 1 50.59 -6.89 23.21
C MET A 1 51.79 -6.56 22.32
N THR A 2 52.77 -5.80 22.82
CA THR A 2 53.89 -5.32 22.00
C THR A 2 55.18 -5.89 22.58
N ALA A 3 55.91 -6.65 21.77
CA ALA A 3 57.22 -7.18 22.14
C ALA A 3 58.29 -6.36 21.42
N ASN A 4 59.16 -5.72 22.20
CA ASN A 4 60.27 -4.93 21.68
C ASN A 4 61.56 -5.68 21.97
N TRP A 5 62.35 -5.92 20.92
CA TRP A 5 63.69 -6.47 21.04
C TRP A 5 64.71 -5.35 20.78
N ALA A 6 65.60 -5.12 21.76
CA ALA A 6 66.68 -4.14 21.65
C ALA A 6 67.84 -4.71 20.83
N ALA A 7 68.48 -3.86 20.02
CA ALA A 7 69.58 -4.26 19.14
C ALA A 7 70.77 -4.82 19.93
N ASP A 8 71.46 -5.81 19.35
CA ASP A 8 72.75 -6.31 19.82
C ASP A 8 73.78 -6.32 18.68
N ASN A 9 74.98 -6.84 18.96
CA ASN A 9 76.11 -6.81 18.01
C ASN A 9 75.90 -7.67 16.76
N ASN A 10 74.86 -8.51 16.70
CA ASN A 10 74.56 -9.37 15.55
C ASN A 10 73.20 -9.06 14.90
N TYR A 11 72.28 -8.35 15.56
CA TYR A 11 70.95 -8.08 15.00
C TYR A 11 70.42 -6.67 15.36
N THR A 12 69.70 -6.06 14.41
CA THR A 12 69.07 -4.73 14.56
C THR A 12 67.77 -4.81 15.35
N SER A 13 67.50 -3.81 16.20
CA SER A 13 66.28 -3.76 17.03
C SER A 13 65.01 -3.93 16.20
N ALA A 14 64.11 -4.80 16.66
CA ALA A 14 62.85 -5.08 15.99
C ALA A 14 61.68 -4.94 16.96
N THR A 15 60.57 -4.43 16.47
CA THR A 15 59.32 -4.30 17.23
C THR A 15 58.25 -5.15 16.56
N ALA A 16 57.67 -6.08 17.31
CA ALA A 16 56.54 -6.88 16.87
C ALA A 16 55.30 -6.50 17.69
N SER A 17 54.26 -6.04 16.99
CA SER A 17 52.97 -5.71 17.59
C SER A 17 51.96 -6.79 17.25
N GLN A 18 51.38 -7.46 18.26
CA GLN A 18 50.25 -8.36 18.07
C GLN A 18 48.96 -7.64 18.48
N SER A 19 48.05 -7.48 17.51
CA SER A 19 46.68 -7.01 17.77
C SER A 19 45.90 -8.11 18.47
N THR A 20 45.34 -7.82 19.64
CA THR A 20 44.45 -8.72 20.39
C THR A 20 43.00 -8.28 20.27
N ALA A 21 42.61 -7.66 19.15
CA ALA A 21 41.21 -7.30 18.92
C ALA A 21 40.38 -8.59 18.98
N ALA A 22 39.56 -8.73 20.02
CA ALA A 22 38.66 -9.87 20.15
C ALA A 22 37.76 -9.90 18.92
N ALA A 23 37.66 -11.07 18.27
CA ALA A 23 36.75 -11.24 17.15
C ALA A 23 35.33 -10.99 17.63
N LYS A 24 34.57 -10.23 16.83
CA LYS A 24 33.19 -9.90 17.10
C LYS A 24 32.33 -11.18 17.11
N ALA A 25 31.42 -11.33 18.07
CA ALA A 25 30.56 -12.49 18.18
C ALA A 25 29.50 -12.53 17.06
N GLY A 26 29.02 -13.71 16.69
CA GLY A 26 27.93 -13.85 15.73
C GLY A 26 26.58 -13.38 16.30
N SER A 27 25.70 -12.91 15.43
CA SER A 27 24.29 -12.62 15.76
C SER A 27 23.34 -13.26 14.75
N ALA A 28 22.06 -13.38 15.15
CA ALA A 28 20.99 -13.81 14.27
C ALA A 28 19.82 -12.81 14.35
N THR A 29 19.35 -12.33 13.21
CA THR A 29 18.20 -11.42 13.10
C THR A 29 16.96 -12.17 12.67
N ALA A 30 15.81 -11.85 13.25
CA ALA A 30 14.52 -12.40 12.84
C ALA A 30 13.45 -11.31 12.81
N ILE A 31 12.56 -11.35 11.82
CA ILE A 31 11.29 -10.61 11.87
C ILE A 31 10.32 -11.47 12.69
N ALA A 32 9.83 -10.93 13.80
CA ALA A 32 8.92 -11.62 14.71
C ALA A 32 7.46 -11.45 14.28
N SER A 33 7.08 -10.28 13.77
CA SER A 33 5.75 -10.05 13.20
C SER A 33 5.73 -8.90 12.21
N ASN A 34 4.75 -8.92 11.31
CA ASN A 34 4.36 -7.81 10.43
C ASN A 34 2.84 -7.67 10.49
N THR A 35 2.34 -6.64 11.17
CA THR A 35 0.91 -6.50 11.48
C THR A 35 0.43 -5.09 11.14
N PRO A 36 -0.69 -4.94 10.42
CA PRO A 36 -1.55 -6.01 9.88
C PRO A 36 -0.98 -6.69 8.63
N ASN A 37 -1.29 -7.97 8.46
CA ASN A 37 -1.00 -8.75 7.25
C ASN A 37 -2.17 -9.70 6.94
N PRO A 38 -2.96 -9.47 5.88
CA PRO A 38 -2.81 -8.40 4.89
C PRO A 38 -3.08 -6.99 5.46
N SER A 39 -2.47 -5.97 4.87
CA SER A 39 -2.79 -4.55 5.09
C SER A 39 -3.60 -3.97 3.94
N THR A 40 -4.24 -2.81 4.12
CA THR A 40 -4.80 -2.03 3.00
C THR A 40 -3.80 -0.98 2.50
N LEU A 41 -4.09 -0.37 1.34
CA LEU A 41 -3.31 0.75 0.81
C LEU A 41 -3.16 1.88 1.86
N GLN A 42 -1.95 2.41 2.00
CA GLN A 42 -1.56 3.47 2.94
C GLN A 42 -1.72 3.15 4.43
N GLN A 43 -2.17 1.95 4.79
CA GLN A 43 -2.21 1.51 6.17
C GLN A 43 -0.79 1.26 6.69
N ALA A 44 -0.48 1.76 7.88
CA ALA A 44 0.78 1.49 8.55
C ALA A 44 0.86 0.01 8.99
N VAL A 45 1.95 -0.65 8.62
CA VAL A 45 2.32 -2.01 9.03
C VAL A 45 3.45 -1.92 10.01
N THR A 46 3.20 -2.36 11.26
CA THR A 46 4.23 -2.46 12.29
C THR A 46 4.97 -3.76 12.12
N VAL A 47 6.28 -3.66 11.92
CA VAL A 47 7.20 -4.79 11.85
C VAL A 47 7.96 -4.86 13.17
N THR A 48 7.85 -5.97 13.87
CA THR A 48 8.67 -6.25 15.05
C THR A 48 9.79 -7.22 14.69
N PHE A 49 10.96 -7.03 15.27
CA PHE A 49 12.14 -7.84 14.98
C PHE A 49 12.96 -8.05 16.25
N SER A 50 13.77 -9.10 16.23
CA SER A 50 14.74 -9.40 17.27
C SER A 50 16.11 -9.70 16.66
N VAL A 51 17.14 -9.42 17.45
CA VAL A 51 18.52 -9.82 17.18
C VAL A 51 19.02 -10.58 18.40
N THR A 52 19.42 -11.82 18.21
CA THR A 52 19.97 -12.67 19.26
C THR A 52 21.48 -12.82 19.09
N GLY A 53 22.16 -12.99 20.22
CA GLY A 53 23.60 -13.20 20.31
C GLY A 53 23.95 -13.81 21.67
N SER A 54 25.23 -13.99 21.96
CA SER A 54 25.70 -14.45 23.28
C SER A 54 25.37 -13.49 24.43
N ALA A 55 25.08 -12.22 24.11
CA ALA A 55 24.46 -11.21 24.96
C ALA A 55 23.47 -10.40 24.11
N SER A 56 22.74 -9.46 24.71
CA SER A 56 21.76 -8.61 23.99
C SER A 56 22.46 -7.63 23.02
N PRO A 57 22.31 -7.79 21.70
CA PRO A 57 22.87 -6.87 20.73
C PRO A 57 22.19 -5.49 20.80
N THR A 58 22.95 -4.44 20.49
CA THR A 58 22.50 -3.05 20.51
C THR A 58 22.58 -2.42 19.11
N GLY A 59 22.05 -1.22 18.94
CA GLY A 59 22.10 -0.48 17.67
C GLY A 59 20.77 -0.49 16.92
N THR A 60 20.83 -0.50 15.60
CA THR A 60 19.67 -0.28 14.72
C THR A 60 19.50 -1.43 13.74
N VAL A 61 18.25 -1.81 13.50
CA VAL A 61 17.87 -2.72 12.42
C VAL A 61 17.14 -1.92 11.34
N THR A 62 17.49 -2.19 10.09
CA THR A 62 16.77 -1.66 8.93
C THR A 62 15.91 -2.76 8.34
N VAL A 63 14.60 -2.54 8.25
CA VAL A 63 13.67 -3.42 7.55
C VAL A 63 13.46 -2.86 6.15
N ASN A 64 13.74 -3.67 5.14
CA ASN A 64 13.56 -3.34 3.73
C ASN A 64 12.43 -4.19 3.13
N ALA A 65 11.51 -3.54 2.41
CA ALA A 65 10.58 -4.23 1.53
C ALA A 65 11.17 -4.32 0.11
N SER A 66 10.92 -5.42 -0.61
CA SER A 66 11.32 -5.58 -2.02
C SER A 66 10.82 -4.43 -2.91
N THR A 67 9.76 -3.75 -2.47
CA THR A 67 9.11 -2.58 -3.08
C THR A 67 8.28 -1.90 -1.98
N GLY A 68 8.26 -0.57 -1.92
CA GLY A 68 7.50 0.17 -0.89
C GLY A 68 8.31 0.75 0.27
N GLY A 69 9.64 0.80 0.16
CA GLY A 69 10.52 1.54 1.06
C GLY A 69 11.16 0.71 2.17
N SER A 70 11.71 1.42 3.14
CA SER A 70 12.41 0.86 4.30
C SER A 70 12.05 1.61 5.57
N CYS A 71 12.20 0.96 6.72
CA CYS A 71 12.11 1.61 8.02
C CYS A 71 13.23 1.16 8.93
N ASN A 72 13.54 1.98 9.93
CA ASN A 72 14.60 1.74 10.90
C ASN A 72 14.00 1.68 12.29
N GLY A 73 14.51 0.78 13.13
CA GLY A 73 14.16 0.75 14.54
C GLY A 73 15.35 0.38 15.41
N SER A 74 15.43 1.01 16.58
CA SER A 74 16.49 0.78 17.55
C SER A 74 16.21 -0.49 18.37
N LEU A 75 17.27 -1.18 18.78
CA LEU A 75 17.20 -2.34 19.66
C LEU A 75 17.19 -1.91 21.12
N SER A 76 16.22 -2.42 21.87
CA SER A 76 16.17 -2.42 23.33
C SER A 76 16.10 -3.87 23.81
N ALA A 77 17.08 -4.31 24.61
CA ALA A 77 17.24 -5.69 25.04
C ALA A 77 17.22 -6.73 23.89
N GLY A 78 17.77 -6.37 22.71
CA GLY A 78 17.82 -7.25 21.54
C GLY A 78 16.52 -7.31 20.73
N ALA A 79 15.51 -6.49 21.00
CA ALA A 79 14.28 -6.40 20.22
C ALA A 79 13.95 -4.96 19.81
N GLY A 80 13.20 -4.78 18.73
CA GLY A 80 12.78 -3.47 18.25
C GLY A 80 11.61 -3.55 17.28
N SER A 81 11.15 -2.39 16.83
CA SER A 81 10.10 -2.29 15.84
C SER A 81 10.26 -1.06 14.95
N CYS A 82 9.64 -1.10 13.78
CA CYS A 82 9.45 0.07 12.92
C CYS A 82 8.17 -0.08 12.09
N SER A 83 7.74 1.00 11.42
CA SER A 83 6.50 1.02 10.64
C SER A 83 6.77 1.31 9.16
N LEU A 84 6.08 0.58 8.28
CA LEU A 84 6.05 0.76 6.84
C LEU A 84 4.66 1.17 6.36
N THR A 85 4.55 1.93 5.29
CA THR A 85 3.30 2.19 4.57
C THR A 85 3.47 1.84 3.10
N PHE A 86 2.43 1.28 2.48
CA PHE A 86 2.49 0.81 1.09
C PHE A 86 1.51 1.59 0.21
N SER A 87 2.01 2.22 -0.84
CA SER A 87 1.20 2.98 -1.82
C SER A 87 0.63 2.11 -2.95
N ALA A 88 1.10 0.87 -3.09
CA ALA A 88 0.66 -0.05 -4.13
C ALA A 88 0.35 -1.44 -3.55
N ALA A 89 -0.76 -2.01 -4.01
CA ALA A 89 -1.20 -3.35 -3.63
C ALA A 89 -0.29 -4.43 -4.19
N GLY A 90 -0.39 -5.64 -3.64
CA GLY A 90 0.39 -6.82 -4.03
C GLY A 90 1.24 -7.39 -2.90
N SER A 91 1.97 -8.46 -3.23
CA SER A 91 2.86 -9.14 -2.30
C SER A 91 4.20 -8.42 -2.21
N ARG A 92 4.69 -8.21 -0.99
CA ARG A 92 5.97 -7.58 -0.67
C ARG A 92 6.78 -8.53 0.19
N THR A 93 8.07 -8.59 -0.09
CA THR A 93 9.00 -9.40 0.70
C THR A 93 9.77 -8.50 1.65
N LEU A 94 9.65 -8.73 2.95
CA LEU A 94 10.33 -7.99 4.01
C LEU A 94 11.60 -8.73 4.44
N THR A 95 12.68 -7.98 4.62
CA THR A 95 13.95 -8.47 5.18
C THR A 95 14.47 -7.48 6.20
N ALA A 96 14.94 -7.97 7.34
CA ALA A 96 15.53 -7.14 8.40
C ALA A 96 17.05 -7.34 8.42
N SER A 97 17.79 -6.24 8.32
CA SER A 97 19.25 -6.22 8.32
C SER A 97 19.76 -5.47 9.53
N TYR A 98 20.57 -6.15 10.32
CA TYR A 98 21.34 -5.61 11.42
C TYR A 98 22.79 -5.42 10.96
N SER A 99 23.33 -4.20 11.06
CA SER A 99 24.70 -3.89 10.65
C SER A 99 25.78 -4.40 11.62
N GLY A 100 25.37 -4.85 12.81
CA GLY A 100 26.28 -5.12 13.92
C GLY A 100 26.55 -3.89 14.79
N ASP A 101 27.16 -4.10 15.97
CA ASP A 101 27.57 -3.05 16.90
C ASP A 101 29.08 -3.11 17.24
N ALA A 102 29.53 -2.85 18.47
CA ALA A 102 30.94 -3.07 18.84
C ALA A 102 31.27 -4.56 19.09
N ASN A 103 30.26 -5.38 19.44
CA ASN A 103 30.42 -6.72 19.99
C ASN A 103 29.84 -7.83 19.09
N PHE A 104 28.86 -7.52 18.22
CA PHE A 104 28.14 -8.49 17.36
C PHE A 104 28.21 -8.20 15.85
N THR A 105 28.63 -9.15 15.03
CA THR A 105 28.66 -9.02 13.55
C THR A 105 27.29 -8.70 12.98
N GLY A 106 27.21 -8.16 11.76
CA GLY A 106 25.93 -7.97 11.11
C GLY A 106 25.23 -9.30 10.79
N SER A 107 23.90 -9.27 10.72
CA SER A 107 23.08 -10.42 10.34
C SER A 107 21.82 -9.97 9.59
N THR A 108 21.24 -10.87 8.82
CA THR A 108 20.00 -10.60 8.05
C THR A 108 18.98 -11.69 8.35
N SER A 109 17.70 -11.30 8.46
CA SER A 109 16.61 -12.24 8.69
C SER A 109 16.27 -13.08 7.47
N ALA A 110 15.55 -14.17 7.68
CA ALA A 110 14.76 -14.78 6.62
C ALA A 110 13.73 -13.78 6.08
N ALA A 111 13.33 -13.99 4.83
CA ALA A 111 12.29 -13.21 4.16
C ALA A 111 10.90 -13.53 4.74
N VAL A 112 10.10 -12.50 5.00
CA VAL A 112 8.69 -12.63 5.41
C VAL A 112 7.79 -11.92 4.38
N THR A 113 6.64 -12.52 4.05
CA THR A 113 5.69 -11.93 3.10
C THR A 113 4.71 -10.99 3.78
N GLN A 114 4.58 -9.78 3.25
CA GLN A 114 3.50 -8.84 3.53
C GLN A 114 2.56 -8.77 2.32
N SER A 115 1.25 -8.95 2.52
CA SER A 115 0.25 -8.71 1.48
C SER A 115 -0.40 -7.34 1.66
N VAL A 116 -0.59 -6.61 0.56
CA VAL A 116 -1.31 -5.33 0.54
C VAL A 116 -2.53 -5.47 -0.36
N ASN A 117 -3.72 -5.34 0.22
CA ASN A 117 -5.00 -5.47 -0.45
C ASN A 117 -5.41 -4.16 -1.14
N ALA A 118 -5.97 -4.29 -2.35
CA ALA A 118 -6.62 -3.20 -3.09
C ALA A 118 -8.13 -3.47 -3.26
N PRO A 119 -8.95 -2.41 -3.38
CA PRO A 119 -10.32 -2.55 -3.84
C PRO A 119 -10.37 -2.81 -5.36
N THR A 120 -11.47 -3.40 -5.79
CA THR A 120 -11.79 -3.58 -7.22
C THR A 120 -13.21 -3.08 -7.43
N ALA A 121 -13.37 -1.97 -8.14
CA ALA A 121 -14.68 -1.46 -8.48
C ALA A 121 -15.25 -2.21 -9.69
N SER A 122 -16.52 -2.62 -9.60
CA SER A 122 -17.26 -3.27 -10.67
C SER A 122 -18.62 -2.64 -10.82
N LEU A 123 -18.97 -2.23 -12.05
CA LEU A 123 -20.27 -1.68 -12.39
C LEU A 123 -21.12 -2.77 -13.06
N SER A 124 -22.40 -2.89 -12.68
CA SER A 124 -23.31 -3.87 -13.30
C SER A 124 -23.65 -3.56 -14.76
N SER A 125 -23.37 -2.33 -15.22
CA SER A 125 -23.45 -1.91 -16.61
C SER A 125 -22.52 -0.73 -16.85
N SER A 126 -21.87 -0.69 -18.03
CA SER A 126 -21.06 0.45 -18.50
C SER A 126 -21.84 1.45 -19.35
N ASN A 127 -23.13 1.19 -19.62
CA ASN A 127 -23.96 2.10 -20.42
C ASN A 127 -25.45 2.04 -20.01
N LEU A 128 -26.10 3.21 -19.92
CA LEU A 128 -27.53 3.37 -19.75
C LEU A 128 -28.14 4.09 -20.95
N ASN A 129 -28.97 3.36 -21.71
CA ASN A 129 -29.76 3.92 -22.80
C ASN A 129 -31.18 4.21 -22.30
N PHE A 130 -31.59 5.46 -22.36
CA PHE A 130 -32.94 5.91 -22.05
C PHE A 130 -33.80 5.93 -23.33
N PRO A 131 -35.11 5.64 -23.23
CA PRO A 131 -36.01 5.73 -24.37
C PRO A 131 -36.13 7.17 -24.87
N LYS A 132 -36.73 7.35 -26.05
CA LYS A 132 -37.16 8.67 -26.54
C LYS A 132 -38.08 9.29 -25.50
N GLN A 133 -37.79 10.53 -25.14
CA GLN A 133 -38.48 11.23 -24.06
C GLN A 133 -38.91 12.61 -24.56
N LYS A 134 -40.15 13.00 -24.28
CA LYS A 134 -40.63 14.35 -24.62
C LYS A 134 -39.77 15.39 -23.89
N VAL A 135 -39.39 16.47 -24.58
CA VAL A 135 -38.66 17.58 -23.96
C VAL A 135 -39.37 18.05 -22.68
N GLY A 136 -38.60 18.19 -21.59
CA GLY A 136 -39.08 18.59 -20.26
C GLY A 136 -39.76 17.49 -19.42
N THR A 137 -39.88 16.26 -19.92
CA THR A 137 -40.50 15.16 -19.17
C THR A 137 -39.43 14.18 -18.66
N THR A 138 -39.49 13.80 -17.38
CA THR A 138 -38.53 12.85 -16.79
C THR A 138 -38.88 11.40 -17.16
N SER A 139 -37.86 10.62 -17.51
CA SER A 139 -37.97 9.18 -17.77
C SER A 139 -38.18 8.37 -16.48
N SER A 140 -38.53 7.08 -16.62
CA SER A 140 -38.30 6.12 -15.54
C SER A 140 -36.80 6.03 -15.21
N GLN A 141 -36.49 5.71 -13.95
CA GLN A 141 -35.12 5.60 -13.48
C GLN A 141 -34.47 4.30 -13.97
N LYS A 142 -33.20 4.38 -14.38
CA LYS A 142 -32.36 3.23 -14.63
C LYS A 142 -31.29 3.12 -13.55
N LYS A 143 -30.95 1.87 -13.18
CA LYS A 143 -30.06 1.57 -12.07
C LYS A 143 -28.76 0.95 -12.55
N VAL A 144 -27.68 1.25 -11.86
CA VAL A 144 -26.38 0.56 -11.94
C VAL A 144 -25.94 0.23 -10.53
N THR A 145 -25.50 -1.00 -10.31
CA THR A 145 -24.90 -1.40 -9.04
C THR A 145 -23.39 -1.20 -9.14
N LEU A 146 -22.82 -0.48 -8.16
CA LEU A 146 -21.39 -0.41 -7.92
C LEU A 146 -21.04 -1.42 -6.82
N SER A 147 -20.15 -2.35 -7.12
CA SER A 147 -19.68 -3.37 -6.19
C SER A 147 -18.18 -3.26 -5.97
N ASN A 148 -17.73 -3.48 -4.73
CA ASN A 148 -16.32 -3.71 -4.44
C ASN A 148 -16.04 -5.22 -4.41
N THR A 149 -15.44 -5.74 -5.48
CA THR A 149 -15.08 -7.17 -5.61
C THR A 149 -13.64 -7.45 -5.18
N GLY A 150 -12.90 -6.43 -4.75
CA GLY A 150 -11.53 -6.55 -4.25
C GLY A 150 -11.50 -6.84 -2.75
N ALA A 151 -10.28 -7.01 -2.23
CA ALA A 151 -10.03 -7.33 -0.83
C ALA A 151 -9.70 -6.09 0.04
N GLY A 152 -9.51 -4.92 -0.57
CA GLY A 152 -9.31 -3.64 0.11
C GLY A 152 -10.60 -2.81 0.14
N THR A 153 -10.64 -1.77 0.97
CA THR A 153 -11.78 -0.84 1.03
C THR A 153 -11.78 0.10 -0.17
N LEU A 154 -12.93 0.16 -0.87
CA LEU A 154 -13.16 1.11 -1.95
C LEU A 154 -13.62 2.44 -1.34
N ASN A 155 -12.79 3.47 -1.41
CA ASN A 155 -13.12 4.82 -0.98
C ASN A 155 -13.65 5.60 -2.18
N ILE A 156 -14.87 6.13 -2.07
CA ILE A 156 -15.56 6.87 -3.12
C ILE A 156 -15.39 8.36 -2.81
N ALA A 157 -14.62 9.06 -3.63
CA ALA A 157 -14.35 10.48 -3.48
C ALA A 157 -15.50 11.35 -4.05
N SER A 158 -16.09 10.95 -5.18
CA SER A 158 -17.21 11.68 -5.78
C SER A 158 -18.02 10.84 -6.75
N ILE A 159 -19.33 11.10 -6.84
CA ILE A 159 -20.24 10.55 -7.86
C ILE A 159 -20.92 11.73 -8.56
N ALA A 160 -20.65 11.92 -9.85
CA ALA A 160 -21.14 13.08 -10.60
C ALA A 160 -21.56 12.73 -12.03
N ILE A 161 -22.48 13.51 -12.61
CA ILE A 161 -22.74 13.50 -14.05
C ILE A 161 -21.84 14.51 -14.73
N THR A 162 -21.16 14.09 -15.80
CA THR A 162 -20.23 14.91 -16.59
C THR A 162 -20.58 14.83 -18.08
N GLY A 163 -19.96 15.69 -18.90
CA GLY A 163 -20.15 15.70 -20.35
C GLY A 163 -21.17 16.75 -20.85
N ALA A 164 -21.33 16.79 -22.18
CA ALA A 164 -21.99 17.89 -22.89
C ALA A 164 -23.47 18.11 -22.52
N SER A 165 -24.23 17.03 -22.30
CA SER A 165 -25.65 17.10 -21.91
C SER A 165 -25.86 16.74 -20.44
N SER A 166 -24.87 16.96 -19.56
CA SER A 166 -24.95 16.57 -18.14
C SER A 166 -26.20 17.11 -17.44
N GLY A 167 -26.62 18.34 -17.76
CA GLY A 167 -27.82 18.97 -17.21
C GLY A 167 -29.15 18.34 -17.61
N ASP A 168 -29.15 17.35 -18.52
CA ASP A 168 -30.33 16.58 -18.92
C ASP A 168 -30.44 15.26 -18.14
N PHE A 169 -29.44 14.91 -17.32
CA PHE A 169 -29.43 13.71 -16.49
C PHE A 169 -29.32 14.08 -15.01
N ALA A 170 -29.98 13.32 -14.16
CA ALA A 170 -29.86 13.45 -12.71
C ALA A 170 -29.54 12.09 -12.10
N GLN A 171 -28.74 12.06 -11.03
CA GLN A 171 -28.42 10.83 -10.30
C GLN A 171 -28.76 10.97 -8.82
N THR A 172 -29.29 9.90 -8.26
CA THR A 172 -29.31 9.65 -6.83
C THR A 172 -28.63 8.32 -6.55
N ASN A 173 -28.13 8.14 -5.33
CA ASN A 173 -27.51 6.88 -4.93
C ASN A 173 -27.61 6.67 -3.42
N ASN A 174 -27.37 5.43 -2.99
CA ASN A 174 -27.25 5.06 -1.58
C ASN A 174 -25.81 4.66 -1.20
N CYS A 175 -24.82 5.12 -1.96
CA CYS A 175 -23.42 4.84 -1.67
C CYS A 175 -22.95 5.70 -0.49
N GLY A 176 -22.30 5.07 0.48
CA GLY A 176 -21.53 5.79 1.49
C GLY A 176 -20.20 6.32 0.91
N PRO A 177 -19.36 6.99 1.72
CA PRO A 177 -18.02 7.40 1.30
C PRO A 177 -17.08 6.21 1.04
N SER A 178 -17.48 5.00 1.41
CA SER A 178 -16.69 3.79 1.18
C SER A 178 -17.57 2.53 1.06
N LEU A 179 -17.07 1.53 0.34
CA LEU A 179 -17.59 0.17 0.31
C LEU A 179 -16.51 -0.81 0.78
N GLN A 180 -16.83 -1.60 1.81
CA GLN A 180 -15.97 -2.71 2.25
C GLN A 180 -15.89 -3.81 1.20
N ALA A 181 -14.92 -4.70 1.31
CA ALA A 181 -14.80 -5.86 0.43
C ALA A 181 -16.11 -6.66 0.39
N GLY A 182 -16.60 -6.98 -0.81
CA GLY A 182 -17.87 -7.68 -1.03
C GLY A 182 -19.13 -6.81 -0.91
N ALA A 183 -19.03 -5.56 -0.46
CA ALA A 183 -20.18 -4.66 -0.36
C ALA A 183 -20.54 -4.04 -1.71
N SER A 184 -21.79 -3.59 -1.83
CA SER A 184 -22.31 -2.91 -3.02
C SER A 184 -23.27 -1.77 -2.67
N CYS A 185 -23.44 -0.83 -3.59
CA CYS A 185 -24.46 0.21 -3.55
C CYS A 185 -25.11 0.40 -4.93
N THR A 186 -26.24 1.09 -4.97
CA THR A 186 -27.02 1.37 -6.17
C THR A 186 -26.93 2.85 -6.55
N LEU A 187 -26.58 3.08 -7.81
CA LEU A 187 -26.61 4.35 -8.52
C LEU A 187 -27.85 4.37 -9.41
N SER A 188 -28.55 5.50 -9.44
CA SER A 188 -29.93 5.54 -9.87
C SER A 188 -30.10 6.82 -10.71
N VAL A 189 -30.23 6.68 -12.04
CA VAL A 189 -30.15 7.80 -13.01
C VAL A 189 -31.47 8.01 -13.75
N THR A 190 -31.89 9.27 -13.89
CA THR A 190 -33.04 9.68 -14.70
C THR A 190 -32.60 10.62 -15.83
N PHE A 191 -33.42 10.69 -16.88
CA PHE A 191 -33.19 11.55 -18.05
C PHE A 191 -34.38 12.48 -18.26
N THR A 192 -34.11 13.79 -18.39
CA THR A 192 -35.09 14.84 -18.69
C THR A 192 -34.50 15.72 -19.79
N PRO A 193 -34.76 15.44 -21.09
CA PRO A 193 -34.16 16.19 -22.19
C PRO A 193 -34.60 17.65 -22.16
N LYS A 194 -33.64 18.58 -22.28
CA LYS A 194 -33.91 20.02 -22.40
C LYS A 194 -34.05 20.51 -23.84
N ALA A 195 -33.67 19.69 -24.81
CA ALA A 195 -33.87 19.95 -26.23
C ALA A 195 -34.07 18.64 -26.99
N THR A 196 -34.53 18.75 -28.24
CA THR A 196 -34.70 17.62 -29.14
C THR A 196 -33.35 17.05 -29.62
N GLY A 197 -33.38 15.83 -30.13
CA GLY A 197 -32.19 15.15 -30.68
C GLY A 197 -31.43 14.31 -29.66
N ALA A 198 -30.28 13.78 -30.07
CA ALA A 198 -29.46 12.90 -29.24
C ALA A 198 -28.80 13.67 -28.08
N ARG A 199 -28.84 13.10 -26.88
CA ARG A 199 -28.27 13.67 -25.66
C ARG A 199 -27.35 12.65 -25.02
N THR A 200 -26.12 13.05 -24.73
CA THR A 200 -25.08 12.15 -24.20
C THR A 200 -24.34 12.79 -23.04
N ALA A 201 -24.09 12.00 -22.00
CA ALA A 201 -23.33 12.36 -20.81
C ALA A 201 -22.63 11.10 -20.24
N ALA A 202 -21.93 11.25 -19.12
CA ALA A 202 -21.36 10.12 -18.39
C ALA A 202 -21.63 10.26 -16.89
N LEU A 203 -21.97 9.18 -16.21
CA LEU A 203 -21.91 9.07 -14.76
C LEU A 203 -20.47 8.66 -14.38
N SER A 204 -19.77 9.53 -13.67
CA SER A 204 -18.38 9.39 -13.25
C SER A 204 -18.30 9.13 -11.75
N ILE A 205 -17.64 8.04 -11.36
CA ILE A 205 -17.39 7.66 -9.98
C ILE A 205 -15.88 7.72 -9.74
N THR A 206 -15.44 8.74 -9.01
CA THR A 206 -14.03 8.88 -8.61
C THR A 206 -13.83 8.10 -7.32
N ASP A 207 -12.90 7.15 -7.33
CA ASP A 207 -12.58 6.24 -6.24
C ASP A 207 -11.08 5.90 -6.22
N ASN A 208 -10.67 5.01 -5.30
CA ASN A 208 -9.29 4.56 -5.17
C ASN A 208 -9.01 3.19 -5.82
N ALA A 209 -9.92 2.65 -6.62
CA ALA A 209 -9.67 1.41 -7.36
C ALA A 209 -8.87 1.69 -8.64
N SER A 210 -8.25 0.64 -9.19
CA SER A 210 -7.63 0.72 -10.52
C SER A 210 -8.68 1.11 -11.57
N GLY A 211 -8.30 1.97 -12.52
CA GLY A 211 -9.20 2.43 -13.59
C GLY A 211 -10.13 3.57 -13.18
N SER A 212 -9.93 4.16 -11.99
CA SER A 212 -10.67 5.34 -11.58
C SER A 212 -10.38 6.58 -12.47
N PRO A 213 -11.38 7.43 -12.75
CA PRO A 213 -12.78 7.28 -12.39
C PRO A 213 -13.49 6.16 -13.18
N GLN A 214 -14.36 5.42 -12.50
CA GLN A 214 -15.26 4.45 -13.16
C GLN A 214 -16.35 5.22 -13.90
N GLN A 215 -16.71 4.78 -15.11
CA GLN A 215 -17.65 5.50 -15.96
C GLN A 215 -18.79 4.63 -16.47
N VAL A 216 -19.99 5.22 -16.48
CA VAL A 216 -21.17 4.69 -17.18
C VAL A 216 -21.60 5.70 -18.24
N SER A 217 -21.61 5.30 -19.50
CA SER A 217 -22.10 6.12 -20.60
C SER A 217 -23.62 6.31 -20.50
N LEU A 218 -24.10 7.55 -20.62
CA LEU A 218 -25.52 7.89 -20.57
C LEU A 218 -25.97 8.39 -21.93
N LYS A 219 -27.03 7.78 -22.48
CA LYS A 219 -27.57 8.14 -23.81
C LYS A 219 -29.08 8.21 -23.77
N GLY A 220 -29.65 9.23 -24.40
CA GLY A 220 -31.09 9.38 -24.61
C GLY A 220 -31.37 10.29 -25.79
N SER A 221 -32.64 10.52 -26.09
CA SER A 221 -33.02 11.49 -27.12
C SER A 221 -34.32 12.22 -26.77
N GLY A 222 -34.32 13.53 -26.99
CA GLY A 222 -35.50 14.39 -26.84
C GLY A 222 -36.35 14.44 -28.11
N SER A 223 -37.67 14.48 -27.96
CA SER A 223 -38.65 14.71 -29.05
C SER A 223 -39.72 15.71 -28.66
#